data_AF-A0A2P8WEB7-F1
#
_entry.id   AF-A0A2P8WEB7-F1
#
_cell.length_a   1.000
_cell.length_b   1.000
_cell.length_c   1.000
_cell.angle_alpha   90.00
_cell.angle_beta   90.00
_cell.angle_gamma   90.00
#
_symmetry.space_group_name_H-M   'P 1'
#
loop_
_entity.id
_entity.type
_entity.pdbx_description
1 polymer ?
#
loop_
_entity_poly.entity_id
_entity_poly.type
_entity_poly.pdbx_seq_one_letter_code
_entity_poly.pdbx_strand_id
1 'polypeptide(L)' 'MRSLQLTGAQDVGLAILTAKGLVGTEAERQELCDRYGGNPLALKIVASSIQDLFGGAIANFF' A
#
# COMPACT_ATOMS: atom_id res chain seq x y z
N MET A 1 -0.39 13.31 23.35
CA MET A 1 -0.53 12.00 22.70
C MET A 1 0.67 11.79 21.80
N ARG A 2 1.47 10.74 22.02
CA ARG A 2 2.69 10.47 21.24
C ARG A 2 2.30 9.66 20.01
N SER A 3 2.13 10.34 18.88
CA SER A 3 2.13 9.72 17.55
C SER A 3 3.52 9.12 17.32
N LEU A 4 3.72 7.90 17.81
CA LEU A 4 4.71 7.03 17.21
C LEU A 4 4.20 6.72 15.78
N GLN A 5 5.12 6.45 14.86
CA GLN A 5 4.88 5.53 13.72
C GLN A 5 4.57 6.11 12.33
N LEU A 6 5.20 7.20 11.87
CA LEU A 6 5.23 7.42 10.41
C LEU A 6 6.25 6.50 9.71
N THR A 7 7.42 6.25 10.31
CA THR A 7 8.46 5.43 9.65
C THR A 7 8.11 3.93 9.62
N GLY A 8 7.55 3.40 10.71
CA GLY A 8 7.19 1.97 10.78
C GLY A 8 5.92 1.60 10.01
N ALA A 9 4.97 2.53 9.90
CA ALA A 9 3.72 2.29 9.18
C ALA A 9 3.95 2.21 7.65
N GLN A 10 4.90 2.98 7.14
CA GLN A 10 5.24 2.96 5.71
C GLN A 10 5.94 1.65 5.31
N ASP A 11 6.86 1.16 6.15
CA ASP A 11 7.55 -0.12 5.96
C ASP A 11 6.57 -1.31 5.98
N VAL A 12 5.66 -1.33 6.97
CA VAL A 12 4.60 -2.35 7.06
C VAL A 12 3.68 -2.30 5.84
N GLY A 13 3.34 -1.10 5.37
CA GLY A 13 2.53 -0.93 4.18
C GLY A 13 3.17 -1.51 2.93
N LEU A 14 4.44 -1.19 2.67
CA LEU A 14 5.22 -1.76 1.56
C LEU A 14 5.35 -3.29 1.66
N ALA A 15 5.54 -3.82 2.87
CA ALA A 15 5.57 -5.25 3.12
C ALA A 15 4.23 -5.93 2.77
N ILE A 16 3.10 -5.30 3.11
CA ILE A 16 1.76 -5.80 2.76
C ILE A 16 1.56 -5.79 1.24
N LEU A 17 1.96 -4.71 0.56
CA LEU A 17 1.86 -4.60 -0.89
C LEU A 17 2.72 -5.68 -1.59
N THR A 18 3.87 -6.03 -0.99
CA THR A 18 4.77 -7.10 -1.46
C THR A 18 4.19 -8.47 -1.20
N ALA A 19 3.69 -8.72 -0.01
CA ALA A 19 3.06 -9.98 0.35
C ALA A 19 1.80 -10.25 -0.48
N LYS A 20 1.07 -9.21 -0.89
CA LYS A 20 -0.08 -9.35 -1.79
C LYS A 20 0.31 -9.64 -3.24
N GLY A 21 1.54 -9.36 -3.67
CA GLY A 21 1.93 -9.54 -5.07
C GLY A 21 1.34 -8.48 -6.01
N LEU A 22 1.16 -7.25 -5.51
CA LEU A 22 0.81 -6.13 -6.38
C LEU A 22 1.97 -5.82 -7.34
N VAL A 23 1.60 -5.58 -8.59
CA VAL A 23 2.50 -5.24 -9.70
C VAL A 23 2.52 -3.72 -9.83
N GLY A 24 3.69 -3.14 -9.58
CA GLY A 24 3.91 -1.71 -9.66
C GLY A 24 5.33 -1.35 -9.23
N THR A 25 5.77 -0.16 -9.59
CA THR A 25 7.06 0.39 -9.19
C THR A 25 7.08 0.73 -7.70
N GLU A 26 8.28 0.78 -7.11
CA GLU A 26 8.44 1.21 -5.71
C GLU A 26 7.83 2.59 -5.44
N ALA A 27 7.91 3.51 -6.41
CA ALA A 27 7.30 4.83 -6.33
C ALA A 27 5.79 4.75 -6.17
N GLU A 28 5.09 3.95 -6.99
CA GLU A 28 3.64 3.77 -6.90
C GLU A 28 3.21 3.12 -5.58
N ARG A 29 4.05 2.20 -5.08
CA ARG A 29 3.81 1.53 -3.80
C ARG A 29 3.99 2.48 -2.63
N GLN A 30 5.02 3.32 -2.66
CA GLN A 30 5.24 4.38 -1.69
C GLN A 30 4.13 5.41 -1.73
N GLU A 31 3.72 5.87 -2.92
CA GLU A 31 2.63 6.82 -3.12
C GLU A 31 1.30 6.28 -2.57
N LEU A 32 0.98 5.00 -2.83
CA LEU A 32 -0.18 4.34 -2.25
C LEU A 32 -0.05 4.28 -0.72
N CYS A 33 1.12 3.91 -0.21
CA CYS A 33 1.38 3.84 1.22
C CYS A 33 1.28 5.22 1.91
N ASP A 34 1.74 6.28 1.25
CA ASP A 34 1.69 7.66 1.71
C ASP A 34 0.25 8.18 1.73
N ARG A 35 -0.53 7.95 0.66
CA ARG A 35 -1.97 8.27 0.58
C ARG A 35 -2.78 7.69 1.74
N TYR A 36 -2.46 6.46 2.16
CA TYR A 36 -3.15 5.79 3.27
C TYR A 36 -2.44 5.93 4.63
N GLY A 37 -1.41 6.79 4.72
CA GLY A 37 -0.69 7.10 5.95
C GLY A 37 -0.04 5.88 6.61
N GLY A 38 0.32 4.87 5.81
CA GLY A 38 0.86 3.60 6.30
C GLY A 38 -0.15 2.76 7.09
N ASN A 39 -1.46 3.04 7.02
CA ASN A 39 -2.46 2.24 7.73
C ASN A 39 -2.56 0.83 7.09
N PRO A 40 -2.12 -0.23 7.78
CA PRO A 40 -2.04 -1.57 7.20
C PRO A 40 -3.41 -2.16 6.88
N LEU A 41 -4.47 -1.76 7.60
CA LEU A 41 -5.83 -2.23 7.32
C LEU A 41 -6.35 -1.63 6.02
N ALA A 42 -6.19 -0.31 5.84
CA ALA A 42 -6.59 0.36 4.61
C ALA A 42 -5.82 -0.17 3.40
N LEU A 43 -4.49 -0.33 3.55
CA LEU A 43 -3.64 -0.89 2.50
C LEU A 43 -4.03 -2.31 2.14
N LYS A 44 -4.37 -3.17 3.10
CA LYS A 44 -4.90 -4.52 2.80
C LYS A 44 -6.19 -4.46 1.97
N ILE A 45 -7.12 -3.58 2.31
CA ILE A 45 -8.39 -3.46 1.59
C ILE A 45 -8.13 -3.00 0.15
N VAL A 46 -7.44 -1.87 -0.01
CA VAL A 46 -7.14 -1.26 -1.31
C VAL A 46 -6.31 -2.19 -2.18
N ALA A 47 -5.29 -2.82 -1.61
CA ALA A 47 -4.49 -3.79 -2.33
C ALA A 47 -5.31 -5.00 -2.80
N SER A 48 -6.36 -5.39 -2.08
CA SER A 48 -7.30 -6.44 -2.55
C SER A 48 -8.16 -5.92 -3.68
N SER A 49 -8.71 -4.71 -3.54
CA SER A 49 -9.49 -4.07 -4.59
C SER A 49 -8.67 -3.89 -5.86
N ILE A 50 -7.41 -3.48 -5.77
CA ILE A 50 -6.53 -3.34 -6.94
C ILE A 50 -6.27 -4.70 -7.60
N GLN A 51 -6.10 -5.74 -6.78
CA GLN A 51 -5.88 -7.07 -7.30
C GLN A 51 -7.10 -7.63 -8.03
N ASP A 52 -8.30 -7.38 -7.48
CA ASP A 52 -9.57 -7.84 -8.02
C ASP A 52 -10.02 -7.02 -9.24
N LEU A 53 -9.90 -5.68 -9.17
CA LEU A 53 -10.35 -4.75 -10.21
C LEU A 53 -9.33 -4.57 -11.34
N PHE A 54 -8.03 -4.56 -11.00
CA PHE A 54 -6.95 -4.23 -11.94
C PHE A 54 -5.95 -5.37 -12.13
N GLY A 55 -6.26 -6.59 -11.66
CA GLY A 55 -5.37 -7.74 -11.79
C GLY A 55 -4.05 -7.59 -11.02
N GLY A 56 -3.98 -6.63 -10.09
CA GLY A 56 -2.80 -6.36 -9.28
C GLY A 56 -1.97 -5.17 -9.75
N ALA A 57 -2.33 -4.52 -10.86
CA ALA A 57 -1.60 -3.36 -11.37
C ALA A 57 -1.90 -2.09 -10.57
N ILE A 58 -0.93 -1.60 -9.79
CA ILE A 58 -1.04 -0.33 -9.05
C ILE A 58 -1.15 0.86 -10.02
N ALA A 59 -0.49 0.77 -11.18
CA ALA A 59 -0.53 1.78 -12.23
C ALA A 59 -1.93 2.10 -12.74
N ASN A 60 -2.86 1.16 -12.67
CA ASN A 60 -4.24 1.39 -13.10
C ASN A 60 -5.10 2.06 -12.03
N PHE A 61 -4.61 2.18 -10.80
CA PHE A 61 -5.30 2.86 -9.70
C PHE A 61 -4.95 4.36 -9.60
N PHE A 62 -3.80 4.76 -10.14
CA PHE A 62 -3.36 6.15 -10.25
C PHE A 62 -3.74 6.74 -11.61
#